data_AF-A0A6P7XDL2-F1
#
_entry.id   AF-A0A6P7XDL2-F1
#
_cell.length_a   1.000
_cell.length_b   1.000
_cell.length_c   1.000
_cell.angle_alpha   90.00
_cell.angle_beta   90.00
_cell.angle_gamma   90.00
#
_symmetry.space_group_name_H-M   'P 1'
#
loop_
_entity.id
_entity.type
_entity.pdbx_description
1 polymer ?
#
loop_
_entity_poly.entity_id
_entity_poly.type
_entity_poly.pdbx_seq_one_letter_code
_entity_poly.pdbx_strand_id
1 'polypeptide(L)'
;MAAFSRRDFYQQLFQGCIAPTAQQGLEQVWLLLLICLGCRLLWQIGLPSYVKHFSTMAGGFYTLYYFFQLQMVWVVLLSLLCYLVLFLCRDSSHRGVFLSVTTLIYLLMGKMHMVDTVTWHKMRGAQMIVAMKAVSLGFDLDRGQAPSIPSPVEFMGYIYFVGTVIFGPWISFRGYLQAVEGQKMSFPWLRKVSFSLCLPSLCLIISTCIAPYLFPYFIPIYGDRLLRK
;
A
#
# COMPACT_ATOMS: atom_id res chain seq x y z
N MET A 1 -27.71 13.71 -34.68
CA MET A 1 -27.04 14.04 -33.40
C MET A 1 -25.86 14.93 -33.75
N ALA A 2 -25.71 16.06 -33.05
CA ALA A 2 -24.71 17.08 -33.38
C ALA A 2 -23.32 16.45 -33.50
N ALA A 3 -22.61 16.77 -34.58
CA ALA A 3 -21.22 16.38 -34.76
C ALA A 3 -20.42 17.00 -33.61
N PHE A 4 -20.11 16.20 -32.59
CA PHE A 4 -19.22 16.64 -31.51
C PHE A 4 -17.92 17.10 -32.15
N SER A 5 -17.58 18.38 -31.98
CA SER A 5 -16.27 18.83 -32.44
C SER A 5 -15.22 18.10 -31.60
N ARG A 6 -14.06 17.78 -32.18
CA ARG A 6 -12.97 17.12 -31.42
C ARG A 6 -12.64 17.89 -30.13
N ARG A 7 -12.82 19.21 -30.13
CA ARG A 7 -12.60 20.07 -28.95
C ARG A 7 -13.59 19.78 -27.83
N ASP A 8 -14.87 19.62 -28.15
CA ASP A 8 -15.91 19.35 -27.16
C ASP A 8 -15.71 17.97 -26.51
N PHE A 9 -15.27 16.98 -27.29
CA PHE A 9 -14.92 15.66 -26.79
C PHE A 9 -13.74 15.71 -25.80
N TYR A 10 -12.64 16.40 -26.15
CA TYR A 10 -11.49 16.53 -25.25
C TYR A 10 -11.82 17.32 -23.97
N GLN A 11 -12.67 18.35 -24.07
CA GLN A 11 -13.13 19.09 -22.90
C GLN A 11 -13.96 18.22 -21.96
N GLN A 12 -14.89 17.43 -22.50
CA GLN A 12 -15.69 16.49 -21.70
C GLN A 12 -14.83 15.39 -21.08
N LEU A 13 -13.85 14.84 -21.82
CA LEU A 13 -12.94 13.84 -21.28
C LEU A 13 -12.08 14.40 -20.14
N PHE A 14 -11.58 15.63 -20.32
CA PHE A 14 -10.76 16.28 -19.31
C PHE A 14 -11.55 16.62 -18.06
N GLN A 15 -12.69 17.31 -18.19
CA GLN A 15 -13.52 17.73 -17.05
C GLN A 15 -14.30 16.57 -16.43
N GLY A 16 -14.72 15.60 -17.23
CA GLY A 16 -15.56 14.49 -16.78
C GLY A 16 -14.80 13.30 -16.22
N CYS A 17 -13.55 13.06 -16.64
CA CYS A 17 -12.79 11.89 -16.18
C CYS A 17 -11.37 12.23 -15.71
N ILE A 18 -10.55 12.89 -16.53
CA ILE A 18 -9.11 13.03 -16.23
C ILE A 18 -8.89 13.86 -14.96
N ALA A 19 -9.47 15.06 -14.89
CA ALA A 19 -9.35 15.95 -13.74
C ALA A 19 -9.87 15.31 -12.44
N PRO A 20 -11.10 14.75 -12.36
CA PRO A 20 -11.57 14.13 -11.13
C PRO A 20 -10.77 12.88 -10.76
N THR A 21 -10.34 12.05 -11.72
CA THR A 21 -9.51 10.87 -11.45
C THR A 21 -8.14 11.26 -10.87
N ALA A 22 -7.50 12.27 -11.45
CA ALA A 22 -6.22 12.79 -10.96
C ALA A 22 -6.36 13.41 -9.55
N GLN A 23 -7.43 14.19 -9.34
CA GLN A 23 -7.70 14.79 -8.03
C GLN A 23 -7.97 13.72 -6.96
N GLN A 24 -8.80 12.71 -7.25
CA GLN A 24 -9.06 11.60 -6.34
C GLN A 24 -7.78 10.81 -6.02
N GLY A 25 -6.94 10.53 -7.01
CA GLY A 25 -5.65 9.88 -6.79
C GLY A 25 -4.72 10.71 -5.88
N LEU A 26 -4.68 12.03 -6.09
CA LEU A 26 -3.87 12.93 -5.26
C LEU A 26 -4.39 13.00 -3.82
N GLU A 27 -5.71 13.15 -3.63
CA GLU A 27 -6.36 13.19 -2.31
C GLU A 27 -6.11 11.91 -1.48
N GLN A 28 -5.92 10.77 -2.15
CA GLN A 28 -5.57 9.52 -1.48
C GLN A 28 -4.09 9.38 -1.14
N VAL A 29 -3.17 10.04 -1.86
CA VAL A 29 -1.73 9.79 -1.72
C VAL A 29 -1.00 10.92 -1.00
N TRP A 30 -1.50 12.16 -1.06
CA TRP A 30 -0.79 13.35 -0.53
C TRP A 30 -0.45 13.21 0.96
N LEU A 31 -1.38 12.72 1.79
CA LEU A 31 -1.14 12.56 3.23
C LEU A 31 -0.02 11.55 3.50
N LEU A 32 0.00 10.42 2.78
CA LEU A 32 1.06 9.43 2.91
C LEU A 32 2.42 10.04 2.53
N LEU A 33 2.46 10.83 1.45
CA LEU A 33 3.69 11.50 1.02
C LEU A 33 4.20 12.49 2.07
N LEU A 34 3.31 13.28 2.68
CA LEU A 34 3.69 14.22 3.73
C LEU A 34 4.25 13.52 4.96
N ILE A 35 3.58 12.47 5.44
CA ILE A 35 4.06 11.73 6.62
C ILE A 35 5.37 11.02 6.29
N CYS A 36 5.49 10.40 5.11
CA CYS A 36 6.75 9.78 4.67
C CYS A 36 7.89 10.80 4.58
N LEU A 37 7.63 12.00 4.06
CA LEU A 37 8.61 13.07 4.00
C LEU A 37 9.02 13.52 5.41
N GLY A 38 8.05 13.74 6.30
CA GLY A 38 8.29 14.09 7.70
C GLY A 38 9.15 13.04 8.42
N CYS A 39 8.80 11.75 8.31
CA CYS A 39 9.60 10.67 8.86
C CYS A 39 11.02 10.64 8.29
N ARG A 40 11.19 10.83 6.98
CA ARG A 40 12.53 10.89 6.36
C ARG A 40 13.36 12.07 6.86
N LEU A 41 12.76 13.25 7.02
CA LEU A 41 13.43 14.42 7.59
C LEU A 41 13.87 14.17 9.03
N LEU A 42 13.02 13.53 9.84
CA LEU A 42 13.37 13.15 11.22
C LEU A 42 14.57 12.20 11.28
N TRP A 43 14.68 11.24 10.35
CA TRP A 43 15.81 10.29 10.35
C TRP A 43 17.14 10.93 9.97
N GLN A 44 17.13 12.08 9.27
CA GLN A 44 18.35 12.83 8.94
C GLN A 44 18.98 13.53 10.14
N ILE A 45 18.23 13.73 11.23
CA ILE A 45 18.68 14.45 12.44
C ILE A 45 19.60 13.57 13.30
N GLY A 46 19.91 12.33 12.89
CA GLY A 46 20.82 11.44 13.62
C GLY A 46 20.21 10.84 14.89
N LEU A 47 18.88 10.69 14.93
CA LEU A 47 18.15 10.11 16.06
C LEU A 47 18.55 8.64 16.33
N PRO A 48 18.44 8.18 17.59
CA PRO A 48 18.69 6.78 17.93
C PRO A 48 17.68 5.85 17.24
N SER A 49 18.09 4.61 16.94
CA SER A 49 17.28 3.64 16.15
C SER A 49 15.88 3.41 16.74
N TYR A 50 15.77 3.33 18.07
CA TYR A 50 14.49 3.16 18.75
C TYR A 50 13.48 4.28 18.41
N VAL A 51 13.93 5.54 18.41
CA VAL A 51 13.08 6.69 18.08
C VAL A 51 12.68 6.65 16.61
N LYS A 52 13.57 6.18 15.72
CA LYS A 52 13.23 6.03 14.31
C LYS A 52 12.15 4.96 14.10
N HIS A 53 12.25 3.79 14.75
CA HIS A 53 11.22 2.74 14.69
C HIS A 53 9.90 3.17 15.35
N PHE A 54 9.97 3.92 16.44
CA PHE A 54 8.77 4.48 17.06
C PHE A 54 8.09 5.51 16.15
N SER A 55 8.87 6.36 15.47
CA SER A 55 8.33 7.34 14.52
C SER A 55 7.64 6.69 13.32
N THR A 56 8.19 5.58 12.78
CA THR A 56 7.54 4.82 11.70
C THR A 56 6.27 4.15 12.20
N MET A 57 6.31 3.55 13.39
CA MET A 57 5.15 2.91 14.02
C MET A 57 4.03 3.93 14.24
N ALA A 58 4.33 5.07 14.85
CA ALA A 58 3.35 6.12 15.14
C ALA A 58 2.76 6.72 13.85
N GLY A 59 3.62 7.03 12.87
CA GLY A 59 3.16 7.53 11.57
C GLY A 59 2.27 6.51 10.84
N GLY A 60 2.61 5.23 10.92
CA GLY A 60 1.86 4.15 10.26
C GLY A 60 0.53 3.85 10.92
N PHE A 61 0.50 3.92 12.25
CA PHE A 61 -0.73 3.80 13.02
C PHE A 61 -1.66 4.98 12.73
N TYR A 62 -1.12 6.20 12.64
CA TYR A 62 -1.89 7.39 12.25
C TYR A 62 -2.46 7.28 10.84
N THR A 63 -1.68 6.81 9.85
CA THR A 63 -2.22 6.60 8.50
C THR A 63 -3.28 5.52 8.48
N LEU A 64 -3.08 4.39 9.18
CA LEU A 64 -4.10 3.36 9.30
C LEU A 64 -5.40 3.90 9.88
N TYR A 65 -5.33 4.73 10.93
CA TYR A 65 -6.50 5.38 11.51
C TYR A 65 -7.16 6.35 10.53
N TYR A 66 -6.39 7.16 9.80
CA TYR A 66 -6.94 8.10 8.84
C TYR A 66 -7.75 7.39 7.72
N PHE A 67 -7.19 6.32 7.14
CA PHE A 67 -7.83 5.60 6.02
C PHE A 67 -8.94 4.65 6.46
N PHE A 68 -8.74 3.94 7.57
CA PHE A 68 -9.64 2.86 7.99
C PHE A 68 -10.40 3.15 9.26
N GLN A 69 -10.23 4.31 9.91
CA GLN A 69 -10.98 4.70 11.12
C GLN A 69 -10.99 3.55 12.16
N LEU A 70 -12.15 3.16 12.69
CA LEU A 70 -12.28 2.05 13.65
C LEU A 70 -11.97 0.67 13.02
N GLN A 71 -12.12 0.52 11.70
CA GLN A 71 -11.84 -0.74 11.01
C GLN A 71 -10.35 -1.14 11.07
N MET A 72 -9.45 -0.19 11.38
CA MET A 72 -8.03 -0.50 11.59
C MET A 72 -7.79 -1.57 12.66
N VAL A 73 -8.73 -1.73 13.61
CA VAL A 73 -8.64 -2.73 14.69
C VAL A 73 -8.39 -4.12 14.13
N TRP A 74 -8.99 -4.48 12.99
CA TRP A 74 -8.76 -5.78 12.36
C TRP A 74 -7.34 -5.96 11.81
N VAL A 75 -6.72 -4.89 11.32
CA VAL A 75 -5.33 -4.90 10.88
C VAL A 75 -4.40 -5.01 12.10
N VAL A 76 -4.73 -4.30 13.17
CA VAL A 76 -3.97 -4.33 14.43
C VAL A 76 -4.04 -5.71 15.09
N LEU A 77 -5.23 -6.32 15.18
CA LEU A 77 -5.42 -7.67 15.70
C LEU A 77 -4.59 -8.70 14.91
N LEU A 78 -4.58 -8.61 13.57
CA LEU A 78 -3.73 -9.48 12.76
C LEU A 78 -2.25 -9.32 13.12
N SER A 79 -1.74 -8.09 13.22
CA SER A 79 -0.33 -7.87 13.57
C SER A 79 0.03 -8.34 14.98
N LEU A 80 -0.87 -8.20 15.96
CA LEU A 80 -0.67 -8.72 17.31
C LEU A 80 -0.65 -10.26 17.31
N LEU A 81 -1.58 -10.89 16.56
CA LEU A 81 -1.61 -12.34 16.38
C LEU A 81 -0.32 -12.85 15.73
N CYS A 82 0.18 -12.19 14.67
CA CYS A 82 1.44 -12.54 14.05
C CYS A 82 2.61 -12.44 15.03
N TYR A 83 2.71 -11.35 15.81
CA TYR A 83 3.78 -11.22 16.79
C TYR A 83 3.68 -12.29 17.90
N LEU A 84 2.47 -12.60 18.36
CA LEU A 84 2.23 -13.65 19.35
C LEU A 84 2.68 -15.03 18.83
N VAL A 85 2.32 -15.39 17.60
CA VAL A 85 2.77 -16.66 16.99
C VAL A 85 4.29 -16.69 16.87
N LEU A 86 4.91 -15.59 16.42
CA LEU A 86 6.35 -15.49 16.31
C LEU A 86 7.06 -15.65 17.67
N PHE A 87 6.47 -15.10 18.73
CA PHE A 87 6.96 -15.22 20.10
C PHE A 87 6.78 -16.64 20.65
N LEU A 88 5.60 -17.25 20.48
CA LEU A 88 5.31 -18.62 20.93
C LEU A 88 6.16 -19.66 20.18
N CYS A 89 6.42 -19.44 18.90
CA CYS A 89 7.25 -20.31 18.08
C CYS A 89 8.73 -19.92 18.11
N ARG A 90 9.20 -19.13 19.09
CA ARG A 90 10.56 -18.57 19.13
C ARG A 90 11.65 -19.62 18.93
N ASP A 91 11.49 -20.78 19.58
CA ASP A 91 12.46 -21.89 19.56
C ASP A 91 12.18 -22.92 18.44
N SER A 92 11.12 -22.72 17.65
CA SER A 92 10.76 -23.60 16.54
C SER A 92 11.55 -23.26 15.26
N SER A 93 11.85 -24.28 14.47
CA SER A 93 12.47 -24.15 13.14
C SER A 93 11.47 -23.84 12.01
N HIS A 94 10.16 -23.83 12.32
CA HIS A 94 9.08 -23.70 11.32
C HIS A 94 8.18 -22.47 11.56
N ARG A 95 8.75 -21.37 12.06
CA ARG A 95 8.01 -20.14 12.41
C ARG A 95 7.23 -19.56 11.24
N GLY A 96 7.85 -19.52 10.05
CA GLY A 96 7.24 -19.03 8.83
C GLY A 96 6.01 -19.86 8.40
N VAL A 97 6.06 -21.18 8.60
CA VAL A 97 4.92 -22.06 8.29
C VAL A 97 3.76 -21.81 9.26
N PHE A 98 4.03 -21.77 10.56
CA PHE A 98 3.00 -21.47 11.57
C PHE A 98 2.37 -20.09 11.35
N LEU A 99 3.19 -19.08 11.04
CA LEU A 99 2.71 -17.74 10.68
C LEU A 99 1.84 -17.74 9.43
N SER A 100 2.28 -18.45 8.38
CA SER A 100 1.55 -18.55 7.11
C SER A 100 0.17 -19.17 7.32
N VAL A 101 0.11 -20.33 7.99
CA VAL A 101 -1.15 -21.04 8.28
C VAL A 101 -2.06 -20.18 9.14
N THR A 102 -1.55 -19.60 10.24
CA THR A 102 -2.35 -18.76 11.14
C THR A 102 -2.91 -17.53 10.42
N THR A 103 -2.07 -16.85 9.63
CA THR A 103 -2.47 -15.67 8.88
C THR A 103 -3.49 -16.00 7.80
N LEU A 104 -3.31 -17.12 7.09
CA LEU A 104 -4.27 -17.59 6.10
C LEU A 104 -5.63 -17.89 6.73
N ILE A 105 -5.65 -18.61 7.86
CA ILE A 105 -6.89 -18.88 8.61
C ILE A 105 -7.56 -17.57 9.01
N TYR A 106 -6.82 -16.59 9.56
CA TYR A 106 -7.37 -15.30 9.93
C TYR A 106 -8.01 -14.56 8.74
N LEU A 107 -7.33 -14.50 7.60
CA LEU A 107 -7.84 -13.85 6.39
C LEU A 107 -9.07 -14.57 5.81
N LEU A 108 -9.07 -15.90 5.83
CA LEU A 108 -10.21 -16.71 5.37
C LEU A 108 -11.41 -16.58 6.31
N MET A 109 -11.19 -16.61 7.62
CA MET A 109 -12.23 -16.39 8.63
C MET A 109 -12.80 -14.98 8.50
N GLY A 110 -11.95 -13.97 8.31
CA GLY A 110 -12.38 -12.61 8.03
C GLY A 110 -13.27 -12.53 6.78
N LYS A 111 -12.90 -13.21 5.69
CA LYS A 111 -13.69 -13.25 4.45
C LYS A 111 -15.01 -14.02 4.56
N MET A 112 -15.03 -15.13 5.29
CA MET A 112 -16.18 -16.06 5.36
C MET A 112 -17.17 -15.72 6.48
N HIS A 113 -16.68 -15.15 7.58
CA HIS A 113 -17.42 -15.07 8.85
C HIS A 113 -17.60 -13.63 9.37
N MET A 114 -16.90 -12.62 8.82
CA MET A 114 -16.89 -11.27 9.40
C MET A 114 -17.09 -10.13 8.40
N VAL A 115 -18.02 -9.25 8.79
CA VAL A 115 -18.25 -7.85 8.36
C VAL A 115 -18.68 -7.69 6.90
N ASP A 116 -19.67 -6.83 6.68
CA ASP A 116 -20.11 -6.32 5.37
C ASP A 116 -18.99 -6.38 4.31
N THR A 117 -19.28 -7.03 3.18
CA THR A 117 -18.32 -7.20 2.08
C THR A 117 -17.66 -5.87 1.70
N VAL A 118 -18.42 -4.78 1.75
CA VAL A 118 -17.95 -3.40 1.51
C VAL A 118 -16.82 -2.99 2.46
N THR A 119 -16.96 -3.27 3.75
CA THR A 119 -15.98 -2.88 4.76
C THR A 119 -14.74 -3.77 4.72
N TRP A 120 -14.94 -5.08 4.53
CA TRP A 120 -13.82 -6.02 4.31
C TRP A 120 -13.00 -5.64 3.07
N HIS A 121 -13.67 -5.31 1.96
CA HIS A 121 -13.01 -4.91 0.72
C HIS A 121 -12.12 -3.67 0.87
N LYS A 122 -12.51 -2.72 1.72
CA LYS A 122 -11.69 -1.52 2.00
C LYS A 122 -10.35 -1.87 2.63
N MET A 123 -10.34 -2.73 3.66
CA MET A 123 -9.13 -3.03 4.45
C MET A 123 -8.31 -4.23 3.96
N ARG A 124 -8.85 -5.06 3.05
CA ARG A 124 -8.17 -6.30 2.60
C ARG A 124 -6.74 -6.05 2.10
N GLY A 125 -6.52 -4.92 1.40
CA GLY A 125 -5.23 -4.58 0.82
C GLY A 125 -4.16 -4.41 1.90
N ALA A 126 -4.46 -3.62 2.93
CA ALA A 126 -3.54 -3.41 4.06
C ALA A 126 -3.29 -4.71 4.84
N GLN A 127 -4.33 -5.51 5.08
CA GLN A 127 -4.17 -6.81 5.75
C GLN A 127 -3.27 -7.77 4.98
N MET A 128 -3.40 -7.82 3.65
CA MET A 128 -2.52 -8.64 2.79
C MET A 128 -1.06 -8.17 2.90
N ILE A 129 -0.80 -6.87 2.93
CA ILE A 129 0.56 -6.34 3.08
C ILE A 129 1.14 -6.73 4.44
N VAL A 130 0.38 -6.55 5.53
CA VAL A 130 0.78 -6.95 6.88
C VAL A 130 1.08 -8.45 6.94
N ALA A 131 0.19 -9.27 6.37
CA ALA A 131 0.35 -10.71 6.26
C ALA A 131 1.65 -11.09 5.53
N MET A 132 1.87 -10.53 4.33
CA MET A 132 3.06 -10.82 3.52
C MET A 132 4.35 -10.43 4.25
N LYS A 133 4.37 -9.27 4.93
CA LYS A 133 5.52 -8.82 5.71
C LYS A 133 5.82 -9.74 6.88
N ALA A 134 4.80 -10.12 7.66
CA ALA A 134 4.95 -10.97 8.83
C ALA A 134 5.38 -12.39 8.46
N VAL A 135 4.73 -12.99 7.45
CA VAL A 135 5.06 -14.34 6.97
C VAL A 135 6.47 -14.37 6.37
N SER A 136 6.84 -13.36 5.57
CA SER A 136 8.20 -13.26 5.04
C SER A 136 9.25 -13.15 6.14
N LEU A 137 9.00 -12.34 7.18
CA LEU A 137 9.90 -12.25 8.32
C LEU A 137 10.05 -13.60 9.04
N GLY A 138 8.95 -14.35 9.20
CA GLY A 138 8.98 -15.71 9.73
C GLY A 138 9.89 -16.65 8.94
N PHE A 139 9.78 -16.65 7.61
CA PHE A 139 10.65 -17.46 6.75
C PHE A 139 12.10 -16.96 6.72
N ASP A 140 12.33 -15.65 6.82
CA ASP A 140 13.68 -15.08 6.90
C ASP A 140 14.38 -15.49 8.20
N LEU A 141 13.64 -15.62 9.31
CA LEU A 141 14.13 -16.15 10.59
C LEU A 141 14.43 -17.64 10.52
N ASP A 142 13.57 -18.44 9.88
CA ASP A 142 13.79 -19.88 9.71
C ASP A 142 15.03 -20.17 8.84
N ARG A 143 15.32 -19.32 7.86
CA ARG A 143 16.52 -19.43 7.01
C ARG A 143 17.79 -18.81 7.62
N GLY A 144 17.70 -18.24 8.83
CA GLY A 144 18.83 -17.54 9.46
C GLY A 144 19.26 -16.25 8.73
N GLN A 145 18.41 -15.68 7.86
CA GLN A 145 18.68 -14.40 7.20
C GLN A 145 18.37 -13.20 8.10
N ALA A 146 17.54 -13.38 9.12
CA ALA A 146 17.34 -12.41 10.19
C ALA A 146 18.08 -12.89 11.45
N PRO A 147 18.86 -12.00 12.11
CA PRO A 147 19.80 -12.41 13.17
C PRO A 147 19.09 -12.89 14.45
N SER A 148 17.93 -12.33 14.75
CA SER A 148 17.11 -12.69 15.92
C SER A 148 15.68 -12.15 15.75
N ILE A 149 14.78 -12.57 16.63
CA ILE A 149 13.42 -12.04 16.70
C ILE A 149 13.50 -10.55 17.02
N PRO A 150 12.92 -9.66 16.18
CA PRO A 150 12.94 -8.23 16.43
C PRO A 150 12.14 -7.89 17.68
N SER A 151 12.52 -6.80 18.33
CA SER A 151 11.75 -6.26 19.45
C SER A 151 10.32 -5.89 19.01
N PRO A 152 9.34 -5.81 19.93
CA PRO A 152 7.98 -5.43 19.58
C PRO A 152 7.91 -4.11 18.80
N VAL A 153 8.74 -3.13 19.15
CA VAL A 153 8.78 -1.81 18.50
C VAL A 153 9.35 -1.91 17.08
N GLU A 154 10.42 -2.69 16.88
CA GLU A 154 10.98 -2.91 15.54
C GLU A 154 10.00 -3.67 14.64
N PHE A 155 9.35 -4.70 15.18
CA PHE A 155 8.33 -5.46 14.46
C PHE A 155 7.15 -4.56 14.06
N MET A 156 6.58 -3.80 15.01
CA MET A 156 5.46 -2.90 14.73
C MET A 156 5.85 -1.77 13.77
N GLY A 157 7.06 -1.22 13.91
CA GLY A 157 7.60 -0.23 12.98
C GLY A 157 7.79 -0.77 11.55
N TYR A 158 8.17 -2.05 11.41
CA TYR A 158 8.28 -2.73 10.11
C TYR A 158 6.91 -2.99 9.48
N ILE A 159 6.00 -3.58 10.25
CA ILE A 159 4.65 -3.92 9.79
C ILE A 159 3.90 -2.64 9.39
N TYR A 160 3.91 -1.63 10.25
CA TYR A 160 3.26 -0.34 10.01
C TYR A 160 4.17 0.69 9.34
N PHE A 161 5.18 0.25 8.58
CA PHE A 161 5.98 1.22 7.84
C PHE A 161 5.10 2.09 6.93
N VAL A 162 5.08 3.41 7.20
CA VAL A 162 4.18 4.40 6.57
C VAL A 162 4.15 4.27 5.05
N GLY A 163 5.33 4.13 4.44
CA GLY A 163 5.46 4.09 2.98
C GLY A 163 4.89 2.84 2.33
N THR A 164 4.55 1.80 3.11
CA THR A 164 4.03 0.56 2.55
C THR A 164 2.76 0.02 3.17
N VAL A 165 2.31 0.52 4.32
CA VAL A 165 1.17 -0.08 5.06
C VAL A 165 -0.19 0.00 4.34
N ILE A 166 -0.45 1.05 3.55
CA ILE A 166 -1.74 1.21 2.83
C ILE A 166 -1.65 0.74 1.37
N PHE A 167 -0.76 1.37 0.57
CA PHE A 167 -0.69 1.18 -0.88
C PHE A 167 0.68 0.71 -1.39
N GLY A 168 1.63 0.41 -0.50
CA GLY A 168 2.99 0.13 -0.97
C GLY A 168 3.23 -1.35 -1.24
N PRO A 169 4.28 -1.65 -2.01
CA PRO A 169 4.69 -3.01 -2.27
C PRO A 169 5.18 -3.68 -1.00
N TRP A 170 5.20 -5.01 -1.03
CA TRP A 170 5.93 -5.79 -0.04
C TRP A 170 7.41 -5.39 -0.03
N ILE A 171 7.99 -5.25 1.17
CA ILE A 171 9.42 -5.00 1.40
C ILE A 171 9.92 -6.02 2.42
N SER A 172 11.17 -6.47 2.27
CA SER A 172 11.81 -7.34 3.27
C SER A 172 12.18 -6.55 4.53
N PHE A 173 12.39 -7.26 5.64
CA PHE A 173 12.79 -6.65 6.91
C PHE A 173 14.14 -5.93 6.80
N ARG A 174 15.11 -6.51 6.08
CA ARG A 174 16.40 -5.84 5.78
C ARG A 174 16.22 -4.55 4.98
N GLY A 175 15.33 -4.55 3.98
CA GLY A 175 15.01 -3.35 3.21
C GLY A 175 14.37 -2.25 4.05
N TYR A 176 13.55 -2.63 5.04
CA TYR A 176 13.02 -1.69 6.04
C TYR A 176 14.12 -1.08 6.91
N LEU A 177 15.04 -1.88 7.45
CA LEU A 177 16.17 -1.38 8.25
C LEU A 177 17.00 -0.37 7.46
N GLN A 178 17.33 -0.68 6.21
CA GLN A 178 18.05 0.25 5.32
C GLN A 178 17.25 1.54 5.05
N ALA A 179 15.93 1.46 4.94
CA ALA A 179 15.08 2.64 4.77
C ALA A 179 15.10 3.54 6.02
N VAL A 180 15.11 2.94 7.22
CA VAL A 180 15.17 3.63 8.52
C VAL A 180 16.55 4.23 8.81
N GLU A 181 17.63 3.57 8.38
CA GLU A 181 18.99 4.11 8.49
C GLU A 181 19.12 5.47 7.79
N GLY A 182 18.32 5.69 6.74
CA GLY A 182 18.11 6.99 6.12
C GLY A 182 19.03 7.20 4.93
N GLN A 183 18.46 7.11 3.72
CA GLN A 183 19.19 7.46 2.51
C GLN A 183 19.23 8.98 2.30
N LYS A 184 20.40 9.51 1.88
CA LYS A 184 20.57 10.94 1.60
C LYS A 184 19.57 11.41 0.53
N MET A 185 18.89 12.52 0.82
CA MET A 185 17.91 13.13 -0.08
C MET A 185 18.67 13.96 -1.12
N SER A 186 19.10 13.33 -2.20
CA SER A 186 19.82 13.98 -3.30
C SER A 186 18.87 14.42 -4.41
N PHE A 187 19.33 15.32 -5.29
CA PHE A 187 18.54 15.74 -6.45
C PHE A 187 18.11 14.56 -7.37
N PRO A 188 18.98 13.56 -7.65
CA PRO A 188 18.57 12.35 -8.36
C PRO A 188 17.47 11.55 -7.65
N TRP A 189 17.46 11.53 -6.31
CA TRP A 189 16.39 10.91 -5.52
C TRP A 189 15.06 11.64 -5.74
N LEU A 190 15.05 12.98 -5.69
CA LEU A 190 13.84 13.76 -5.92
C LEU A 190 13.29 13.55 -7.33
N ARG A 191 14.18 13.53 -8.33
CA ARG A 191 13.80 13.19 -9.71
C ARG A 191 13.17 11.80 -9.77
N LYS A 192 13.76 10.80 -9.12
CA LYS A 192 13.20 9.44 -9.07
C LYS A 192 11.81 9.41 -8.43
N VAL A 193 11.62 10.09 -7.30
CA VAL A 193 10.30 10.19 -6.64
C VAL A 193 9.27 10.83 -7.56
N SER A 194 9.61 11.92 -8.25
CA SER A 194 8.72 12.56 -9.21
C SER A 194 8.31 11.62 -10.34
N PHE A 195 9.25 10.91 -10.98
CA PHE A 195 8.92 9.95 -12.03
C PHE A 195 8.08 8.77 -11.51
N SER A 196 8.39 8.28 -10.30
CA SER A 196 7.63 7.20 -9.66
C SER A 196 6.22 7.61 -9.24
N LEU A 197 5.93 8.90 -9.08
CA LEU A 197 4.58 9.41 -8.85
C LEU A 197 3.82 9.67 -10.16
N CYS A 198 4.51 10.20 -11.18
CA CYS A 198 3.89 10.50 -12.47
C CYS A 198 3.48 9.22 -13.22
N LEU A 199 4.31 8.19 -13.23
CA LEU A 199 4.07 6.99 -14.04
C LEU A 199 2.78 6.23 -13.63
N PRO A 200 2.54 5.91 -12.35
CA PRO A 200 1.28 5.27 -11.93
C PRO A 200 0.06 6.15 -12.18
N SER A 201 0.20 7.47 -12.01
CA SER A 201 -0.86 8.43 -12.29
C SER A 201 -1.26 8.42 -13.77
N LEU A 202 -0.28 8.38 -14.68
CA LEU A 202 -0.52 8.23 -16.10
C LEU A 202 -1.18 6.89 -16.42
N CYS A 203 -0.71 5.78 -15.85
CA CYS A 203 -1.32 4.47 -16.02
C CYS A 203 -2.78 4.45 -15.56
N LEU A 204 -3.10 5.07 -14.43
CA LEU A 204 -4.46 5.18 -13.90
C LEU A 204 -5.38 5.97 -14.85
N ILE A 205 -4.90 7.11 -15.36
CA ILE A 205 -5.65 7.92 -16.32
C ILE A 205 -5.87 7.15 -17.62
N ILE A 206 -4.85 6.45 -18.12
CA ILE A 206 -4.97 5.66 -19.34
C ILE A 206 -5.99 4.53 -19.17
N SER A 207 -5.91 3.78 -18.08
CA SER A 207 -6.81 2.64 -17.85
C SER A 207 -8.26 3.05 -17.56
N THR A 208 -8.45 4.17 -16.86
CA THR A 208 -9.78 4.60 -16.39
C THR A 208 -10.48 5.54 -17.35
N CYS A 209 -9.73 6.45 -17.98
CA CYS A 209 -10.31 7.51 -18.80
C CYS A 209 -10.09 7.32 -20.30
N ILE A 210 -9.06 6.59 -20.74
CA ILE A 210 -8.73 6.50 -22.17
C ILE A 210 -9.14 5.15 -22.73
N ALA A 211 -8.80 4.05 -22.05
CA ALA A 211 -9.09 2.68 -22.47
C ALA A 211 -10.60 2.40 -22.70
N PRO A 212 -11.54 2.90 -21.86
CA PRO A 212 -12.97 2.70 -22.10
C PRO A 212 -13.50 3.36 -23.37
N TYR A 213 -12.81 4.37 -23.92
CA TYR A 213 -13.17 4.99 -25.21
C TYR A 213 -12.48 4.32 -26.40
N LEU A 214 -11.34 3.66 -26.18
CA LEU A 214 -10.67 2.83 -27.20
C LEU A 214 -11.41 1.52 -27.45
N PHE A 215 -12.00 0.93 -26.41
CA PHE A 215 -12.67 -0.38 -26.54
C PHE A 215 -13.85 -0.38 -27.53
N PRO A 216 -14.75 0.62 -27.53
CA PRO A 216 -15.82 0.76 -28.53
C PRO A 216 -15.31 1.01 -29.95
N TYR A 217 -14.08 1.54 -30.11
CA TYR A 217 -13.47 1.76 -31.42
C TYR A 217 -12.91 0.45 -32.01
N PHE A 218 -12.44 -0.46 -31.16
CA PHE A 218 -11.88 -1.76 -31.59
C PHE A 218 -12.92 -2.90 -31.63
N ILE A 219 -13.97 -2.83 -30.80
CA ILE A 219 -15.08 -3.80 -30.79
C ILE A 219 -16.38 -2.99 -30.86
N PRO A 220 -16.98 -2.83 -32.06
CA PRO A 220 -18.26 -2.15 -32.20
C PRO A 220 -19.37 -3.05 -31.63
N ILE A 221 -19.59 -2.98 -30.31
CA ILE A 221 -20.73 -3.63 -29.65
C ILE A 221 -22.05 -2.95 -30.08
N TYR A 222 -21.99 -1.69 -30.50
CA TYR A 222 -23.00 -1.10 -31.36
C TYR A 222 -22.55 -1.25 -32.80
N GLY A 223 -23.15 -2.23 -33.50
CA GLY A 223 -22.83 -2.52 -34.89
C GLY A 223 -22.85 -1.29 -35.79
N ASP A 224 -22.10 -1.40 -36.88
CA ASP A 224 -21.80 -0.45 -37.98
C ASP A 224 -22.97 0.33 -38.64
N ARG A 225 -24.06 0.62 -37.94
CA ARG A 225 -25.21 1.37 -38.47
C ARG A 225 -25.17 2.87 -38.21
N LEU A 226 -24.17 3.39 -37.48
CA LEU A 226 -24.09 4.82 -37.13
C LEU A 226 -23.01 5.62 -37.88
N LEU A 227 -22.20 4.98 -38.74
CA LEU A 227 -21.16 5.65 -39.55
C LEU A 227 -21.47 5.71 -41.06
N ARG A 228 -22.71 5.42 -41.46
CA ARG A 228 -23.17 5.62 -42.85
C ARG A 228 -24.42 6.51 -42.87
N LYS A 229 -24.21 7.80 -42.65
CA LYS A 229 -24.93 8.90 -43.31
C LYS A 229 -24.29 10.25 -42.97
#